data_AF-A0A7X4JMH1-F1
#
_entry.id   AF-A0A7X4JMH1-F1
#
_cell.length_a   1.000
_cell.length_b   1.000
_cell.length_c   1.000
_cell.angle_alpha   90.00
_cell.angle_beta   90.00
_cell.angle_gamma   90.00
#
_symmetry.space_group_name_H-M   'P 1'
#
loop_
_entity.id
_entity.type
_entity.pdbx_description
1 polymer ?
#
loop_
_entity_poly.entity_id
_entity_poly.type
_entity_poly.pdbx_seq_one_letter_code
_entity_poly.pdbx_strand_id
1 'polypeptide(L)'
;MIHRLRSRDRLQYLFARMVVLFRHVQRNAIFSTLYRYFFHYRECSVPLFISLMMFTILVGGCANHQLETYQELRDTALTQPVYYYTEIEEKIADAENEPIVEPDPFLSEIEAEVLKYQKEWQARLESETPMPNLFYDVSTDPVKAYRQLAASPEAAQARLAEPITLELLVAFGYEWNPGLKSIREKIRAILKRYPQAAYLENVLRQYNAFTKQLDTKVGPKQHKEMMAMKFPFPGTLALKGRIITEDVLIAEKEFEIALRDLVTEIRLAYYDYLFVTEAIRINEENQKLLEQMIAIAQTKFRVGRGKYSNVIMAQVELSKLANTIITLEQQRETVIARLNTLLNVSADLPLGVPVLIEESSVIPTLAELYPLSVEKRQEIQKQKLAISKIGLAVEMANQMTYPDPTLGSSYFENRSMGDLKHKEKMPMTFSTRRTLNPANTAWFAHRGSYIHEMDVKIEAMTHQVEKLESDLRFVVKKHHFAMETANRSIRLYRQTLLPQARQALDASNTAYQAAQIDFLSFLDAQRTLLNLRIEEQRALRDYRQHLAQLEQAVGIILPKQPLTRE
;
A
#
# COMPACT_ATOMS: atom_id res chain seq x y z
N MET A 1 -28.23 -0.67 7.76
CA MET A 1 -28.66 0.68 8.22
C MET A 1 -27.49 1.31 8.95
N ILE A 2 -27.24 2.57 8.66
CA ILE A 2 -25.95 3.24 8.77
C ILE A 2 -25.69 3.82 10.17
N HIS A 3 -24.40 3.86 10.53
CA HIS A 3 -23.73 4.72 11.52
C HIS A 3 -23.80 4.41 13.03
N ARG A 4 -22.68 3.85 13.53
CA ARG A 4 -22.01 4.37 14.73
C ARG A 4 -20.74 5.15 14.34
N LEU A 5 -20.78 6.43 14.72
CA LEU A 5 -19.75 7.22 15.41
C LEU A 5 -18.35 7.29 14.81
N ARG A 6 -18.15 8.45 14.16
CA ARG A 6 -16.95 9.02 13.56
C ARG A 6 -16.09 9.65 14.66
N SER A 7 -14.79 9.35 14.63
CA SER A 7 -13.68 9.87 15.43
C SER A 7 -13.32 11.34 15.16
N ARG A 8 -14.30 12.22 14.85
CA ARG A 8 -14.02 13.59 14.38
C ARG A 8 -14.15 14.70 15.43
N ASP A 9 -14.84 14.44 16.54
CA ASP A 9 -15.14 15.48 17.54
C ASP A 9 -14.01 15.77 18.54
N ARG A 10 -13.01 14.88 18.66
CA ARG A 10 -11.88 15.10 19.59
C ARG A 10 -10.84 16.11 19.08
N LEU A 11 -10.76 16.35 17.77
CA LEU A 11 -9.78 17.28 17.18
C LEU A 11 -10.24 18.74 17.22
N GLN A 12 -11.54 19.01 17.11
CA GLN A 12 -12.08 20.37 17.21
C GLN A 12 -12.05 20.90 18.66
N TYR A 13 -12.23 20.02 19.66
CA TYR A 13 -12.13 20.41 21.07
C TYR A 13 -10.69 20.76 21.52
N LEU A 14 -9.68 20.10 20.94
CA LEU A 14 -8.26 20.38 21.21
C LEU A 14 -7.81 21.72 20.59
N PHE A 15 -8.28 22.05 19.38
CA PHE A 15 -8.00 23.34 18.74
C PHE A 15 -8.69 24.52 19.45
N ALA A 16 -9.93 24.34 19.93
CA ALA A 16 -10.63 25.37 20.68
C ALA A 16 -9.94 25.70 22.02
N ARG A 17 -9.37 24.71 22.72
CA ARG A 17 -8.59 24.94 23.95
C ARG A 17 -7.25 25.63 23.70
N MET A 18 -6.58 25.36 22.58
CA MET A 18 -5.33 26.03 22.20
C MET A 18 -5.53 27.53 21.89
N VAL A 19 -6.63 27.88 21.22
CA VAL A 19 -6.95 29.28 20.88
C VAL A 19 -7.35 30.10 22.12
N VAL A 20 -8.00 29.48 23.11
CA VAL A 20 -8.32 30.14 24.39
C VAL A 20 -7.06 30.34 25.26
N LEU A 21 -6.11 29.38 25.27
CA LEU A 21 -4.82 29.53 25.94
C LEU A 21 -3.96 30.63 25.30
N PHE A 22 -3.96 30.76 23.97
CA PHE A 22 -3.23 31.81 23.26
C PHE A 22 -3.80 33.22 23.54
N ARG A 23 -5.14 33.34 23.67
CA ARG A 23 -5.81 34.58 24.08
C ARG A 23 -5.51 34.98 25.53
N HIS A 24 -5.25 34.02 26.43
CA HIS A 24 -4.93 34.33 27.83
C HIS A 24 -3.47 34.79 28.01
N VAL A 25 -2.54 34.24 27.21
CA VAL A 25 -1.11 34.64 27.22
C VAL A 25 -0.90 36.01 26.57
N GLN A 26 -1.62 36.37 25.50
CA GLN A 26 -1.51 37.71 24.89
C GLN A 26 -2.14 38.83 25.73
N ARG A 27 -3.20 38.55 26.49
CA ARG A 27 -3.90 39.58 27.27
C ARG A 27 -3.16 39.99 28.56
N ASN A 28 -2.34 39.11 29.13
CA ASN A 28 -1.55 39.41 30.33
C ASN A 28 -0.12 39.93 30.04
N ALA A 29 0.45 39.68 28.85
CA ALA A 29 1.83 40.08 28.53
C ALA A 29 1.95 41.53 27.97
N ILE A 30 0.84 42.13 27.52
CA ILE A 30 0.87 43.45 26.86
C ILE A 30 0.59 44.60 27.86
N PHE A 31 -0.10 44.33 28.98
CA PHE A 31 -0.43 45.37 29.95
C PHE A 31 0.61 45.59 31.07
N SER A 32 1.50 44.64 31.36
CA SER A 32 2.51 44.81 32.43
C SER A 32 3.83 45.42 31.99
N THR A 33 4.08 45.53 30.67
CA THR A 33 5.41 45.88 30.14
C THR A 33 5.46 47.30 29.56
N LEU A 34 4.30 47.89 29.22
CA LEU A 34 4.20 49.26 28.70
C LEU A 34 4.12 50.35 29.78
N TYR A 35 3.79 49.99 31.02
CA TYR A 35 3.72 50.97 32.13
C TYR A 35 5.07 51.23 32.81
N ARG A 36 6.10 50.39 32.57
CA ARG A 36 7.45 50.54 33.18
C ARG A 36 8.46 51.32 32.34
N TYR A 37 8.15 51.66 31.09
CA TYR A 37 9.09 52.35 30.19
C TYR A 37 8.82 53.86 30.04
N PHE A 38 7.78 54.42 30.66
CA PHE A 38 7.31 55.78 30.39
C PHE A 38 7.81 56.88 31.36
N PHE A 39 8.80 56.60 32.23
CA PHE A 39 9.30 57.59 33.20
C PHE A 39 10.76 58.02 33.03
N HIS A 40 11.38 57.75 31.88
CA HIS A 40 12.68 58.29 31.54
C HIS A 40 12.75 58.59 30.05
N TYR A 41 12.37 59.80 29.68
CA TYR A 41 13.19 60.73 28.89
C TYR A 41 12.35 61.95 28.55
N ARG A 42 12.80 63.09 29.06
CA ARG A 42 12.35 64.43 28.69
C ARG A 42 12.98 64.74 27.32
N GLU A 43 12.23 65.44 26.49
CA GLU A 43 12.64 66.07 25.22
C GLU A 43 12.80 65.15 23.99
N CYS A 44 11.76 65.06 23.15
CA CYS A 44 11.90 65.30 21.71
C CYS A 44 10.56 65.31 20.95
N SER A 45 10.38 66.41 20.21
CA SER A 45 9.73 66.61 18.91
C SER A 45 8.29 66.10 18.63
N VAL A 46 7.46 67.07 18.23
CA VAL A 46 6.06 67.00 17.77
C VAL A 46 5.76 66.12 16.53
N PRO A 47 6.70 65.69 15.64
CA PRO A 47 6.31 64.91 14.46
C PRO A 47 6.00 63.44 14.74
N LEU A 48 6.35 62.88 15.91
CA LEU A 48 6.03 61.47 16.23
C LEU A 48 4.54 61.25 16.56
N PHE A 49 3.86 62.28 17.08
CA PHE A 49 2.45 62.20 17.50
C PHE A 49 1.50 62.17 16.30
N ILE A 50 1.84 62.88 15.22
CA ILE A 50 1.02 62.95 13.99
C ILE A 50 1.12 61.64 13.20
N SER A 51 2.28 60.98 13.21
CA SER A 51 2.48 59.67 12.56
C SER A 51 1.69 58.56 13.28
N LEU A 52 1.65 58.57 14.62
CA LEU A 52 0.91 57.58 15.40
C LEU A 52 -0.62 57.75 15.29
N MET A 53 -1.10 58.99 15.11
CA MET A 53 -2.52 59.28 14.92
C MET A 53 -3.01 58.89 13.51
N MET A 54 -2.18 59.08 12.47
CA MET A 54 -2.45 58.57 11.12
C MET A 54 -2.49 57.04 11.08
N PHE A 55 -1.62 56.35 11.81
CA PHE A 55 -1.58 54.88 11.84
C PHE A 55 -2.79 54.27 12.58
N THR A 56 -3.33 54.95 13.60
CA THR A 56 -4.54 54.50 14.31
C THR A 56 -5.82 54.71 13.50
N ILE A 57 -5.90 55.74 12.66
CA ILE A 57 -7.04 55.96 11.75
C ILE A 57 -7.02 54.97 10.58
N LEU A 58 -5.84 54.62 10.04
CA LEU A 58 -5.71 53.63 8.96
C LEU A 58 -6.00 52.18 9.41
N VAL A 59 -5.69 51.84 10.66
CA VAL A 59 -5.99 50.51 11.22
C VAL A 59 -7.44 50.41 11.72
N GLY A 60 -8.03 51.51 12.20
CA GLY A 60 -9.44 51.57 12.63
C GLY A 60 -10.44 51.49 11.46
N GLY A 61 -10.11 52.08 10.30
CA GLY A 61 -10.98 52.05 9.11
C GLY A 61 -11.08 50.67 8.44
N CYS A 62 -10.02 49.86 8.51
CA CYS A 62 -9.99 48.52 7.89
C CYS A 62 -10.59 47.42 8.78
N ALA A 63 -10.71 47.65 10.09
CA ALA A 63 -11.27 46.66 11.02
C ALA A 63 -12.80 46.60 10.98
N ASN A 64 -13.49 47.72 10.75
CA ASN A 64 -14.96 47.73 10.70
C ASN A 64 -15.52 47.18 9.38
N HIS A 65 -14.86 47.42 8.25
CA HIS A 65 -15.37 46.95 6.95
C HIS A 65 -15.20 45.43 6.74
N GLN A 66 -14.22 44.81 7.42
CA GLN A 66 -14.08 43.36 7.46
C GLN A 66 -15.01 42.67 8.48
N LEU A 67 -15.57 43.40 9.46
CA LEU A 67 -16.46 42.79 10.47
C LEU A 67 -17.90 42.66 9.98
N GLU A 68 -18.39 43.60 9.17
CA GLU A 68 -19.72 43.51 8.53
C GLU A 68 -19.78 42.37 7.51
N THR A 69 -18.73 42.17 6.71
CA THR A 69 -18.65 41.07 5.73
C THR A 69 -18.57 39.69 6.39
N TYR A 70 -18.01 39.57 7.60
CA TYR A 70 -17.97 38.30 8.35
C TYR A 70 -19.27 37.98 9.10
N GLN A 71 -20.08 38.98 9.46
CA GLN A 71 -21.40 38.76 10.06
C GLN A 71 -22.44 38.35 9.01
N GLU A 72 -22.40 38.93 7.80
CA GLU A 72 -23.25 38.48 6.68
C GLU A 72 -23.00 37.02 6.28
N LEU A 73 -21.75 36.54 6.40
CA LEU A 73 -21.38 35.14 6.15
C LEU A 73 -21.80 34.17 7.27
N ARG A 74 -22.16 34.66 8.45
CA ARG A 74 -22.53 33.83 9.61
C ARG A 74 -24.02 33.49 9.65
N ASP A 75 -24.86 34.36 9.10
CA ASP A 75 -26.32 34.22 9.08
C ASP A 75 -26.83 33.53 7.80
N THR A 76 -25.98 33.35 6.78
CA THR A 76 -26.26 32.36 5.73
C THR A 76 -26.09 30.97 6.29
N ALA A 77 -27.20 30.34 6.69
CA ALA A 77 -27.25 28.90 6.93
C ALA A 77 -26.58 28.20 5.75
N LEU A 78 -25.44 27.54 6.01
CA LEU A 78 -24.76 26.66 5.07
C LEU A 78 -25.70 25.51 4.72
N THR A 79 -26.63 25.75 3.79
CA THR A 79 -27.15 24.69 2.95
C THR A 79 -25.94 24.17 2.20
N GLN A 80 -25.53 22.94 2.54
CA GLN A 80 -24.52 22.23 1.76
C GLN A 80 -24.92 22.34 0.29
N PRO A 81 -24.01 22.72 -0.63
CA PRO A 81 -24.36 22.73 -2.04
C PRO A 81 -24.84 21.32 -2.38
N VAL A 82 -26.09 21.22 -2.86
CA VAL A 82 -26.60 19.99 -3.44
C VAL A 82 -25.62 19.65 -4.56
N TYR A 83 -24.91 18.53 -4.42
CA TYR A 83 -24.05 18.04 -5.47
C TYR A 83 -24.87 17.97 -6.76
N TYR A 84 -24.34 18.53 -7.85
CA TYR A 84 -24.90 18.49 -9.20
C TYR A 84 -24.83 17.05 -9.77
N TYR A 85 -25.54 16.13 -9.12
CA TYR A 85 -25.85 14.78 -9.61
C TYR A 85 -27.22 14.41 -9.06
N THR A 86 -28.24 15.12 -9.52
CA THR A 86 -29.63 14.66 -9.54
C THR A 86 -30.34 15.48 -10.61
N GLU A 87 -30.99 14.78 -11.54
CA GLU A 87 -31.79 15.31 -12.66
C GLU A 87 -31.02 15.91 -13.85
N ILE A 88 -30.35 15.04 -14.61
CA ILE A 88 -30.31 15.18 -16.07
C ILE A 88 -30.76 13.84 -16.66
N GLU A 89 -32.04 13.52 -16.44
CA GLU A 89 -32.75 12.48 -17.21
C GLU A 89 -33.90 13.05 -18.04
N GLU A 90 -34.09 14.38 -18.07
CA GLU A 90 -35.07 15.01 -18.95
C GLU A 90 -34.48 16.23 -19.64
N LYS A 91 -34.60 16.24 -20.98
CA LYS A 91 -34.13 17.24 -21.97
C LYS A 91 -32.77 16.96 -22.62
N ILE A 92 -32.67 15.81 -23.26
CA ILE A 92 -32.03 15.72 -24.59
C ILE A 92 -33.14 15.31 -25.56
N ALA A 93 -34.03 16.25 -25.88
CA ALA A 93 -34.82 16.17 -27.10
C ALA A 93 -34.26 17.26 -28.02
N ASP A 94 -33.93 16.87 -29.25
CA ASP A 94 -33.46 17.72 -30.36
C ASP A 94 -31.94 17.94 -30.49
N ALA A 95 -31.13 16.88 -30.34
CA ALA A 95 -29.76 16.84 -30.83
C ALA A 95 -29.58 15.95 -32.09
N GLU A 96 -30.61 15.84 -32.94
CA GLU A 96 -30.58 14.98 -34.14
C GLU A 96 -29.97 15.64 -35.39
N ASN A 97 -29.48 16.88 -35.33
CA ASN A 97 -28.95 17.58 -36.51
C ASN A 97 -27.64 18.35 -36.24
N GLU A 98 -26.71 17.78 -35.48
CA GLU A 98 -25.31 18.18 -35.61
C GLU A 98 -24.69 17.43 -36.80
N PRO A 99 -23.98 18.10 -37.73
CA PRO A 99 -23.26 17.40 -38.77
C PRO A 99 -22.23 16.50 -38.11
N ILE A 100 -22.44 15.19 -38.24
CA ILE A 100 -21.47 14.16 -37.87
C ILE A 100 -20.22 14.45 -38.71
N VAL A 101 -19.24 15.12 -38.11
CA VAL A 101 -17.90 15.19 -38.67
C VAL A 101 -17.39 13.76 -38.64
N GLU A 102 -17.34 13.09 -39.79
CA GLU A 102 -16.76 11.76 -39.88
C GLU A 102 -15.35 11.83 -39.24
N PRO A 103 -15.07 11.02 -38.21
CA PRO A 103 -13.76 11.01 -37.59
C PRO A 103 -12.73 10.61 -38.65
N ASP A 104 -11.59 11.31 -38.66
CA ASP A 104 -10.46 10.96 -39.52
C ASP A 104 -10.13 9.46 -39.33
N PRO A 105 -10.13 8.64 -40.41
CA PRO A 105 -9.88 7.21 -40.32
C PRO A 105 -8.60 6.87 -39.54
N PHE A 106 -7.56 7.71 -39.65
CA PHE A 106 -6.29 7.49 -38.97
C PHE A 106 -6.35 7.76 -37.45
N LEU A 107 -7.08 8.81 -37.03
CA LEU A 107 -7.30 9.07 -35.60
C LEU A 107 -8.22 8.01 -34.98
N SER A 108 -9.20 7.53 -35.73
CA SER A 108 -10.10 6.46 -35.30
C SER A 108 -9.36 5.14 -35.02
N GLU A 109 -8.31 4.84 -35.79
CA GLU A 109 -7.48 3.64 -35.60
C GLU A 109 -6.65 3.72 -34.30
N ILE A 110 -6.07 4.88 -34.01
CA ILE A 110 -5.28 5.11 -32.79
C ILE A 110 -6.18 5.15 -31.55
N GLU A 111 -7.35 5.78 -31.64
CA GLU A 111 -8.36 5.73 -30.56
C GLU A 111 -8.83 4.30 -30.30
N ALA A 112 -9.06 3.52 -31.36
CA ALA A 112 -9.41 2.11 -31.25
C ALA A 112 -8.28 1.29 -30.60
N GLU A 113 -7.01 1.58 -30.92
CA GLU A 113 -5.85 0.93 -30.32
C GLU A 113 -5.72 1.25 -28.82
N VAL A 114 -5.88 2.53 -28.43
CA VAL A 114 -5.86 2.96 -27.02
C VAL A 114 -7.00 2.32 -26.22
N LEU A 115 -8.20 2.25 -26.78
CA LEU A 115 -9.34 1.59 -26.13
C LEU A 115 -9.26 0.06 -26.13
N LYS A 116 -8.56 -0.55 -27.11
CA LYS A 116 -8.29 -1.98 -27.12
C LYS A 116 -7.51 -2.38 -25.88
N TYR A 117 -6.47 -1.63 -25.53
CA TYR A 117 -5.71 -1.86 -24.29
C TYR A 117 -6.60 -1.78 -23.05
N GLN A 118 -7.50 -0.79 -22.96
CA GLN A 118 -8.44 -0.71 -21.85
C GLN A 118 -9.30 -1.98 -21.75
N LYS A 119 -9.88 -2.45 -22.86
CA LYS A 119 -10.73 -3.65 -22.88
C LYS A 119 -9.97 -4.91 -22.46
N GLU A 120 -8.75 -5.10 -22.95
CA GLU A 120 -7.88 -6.22 -22.56
C GLU A 120 -7.60 -6.20 -21.05
N TRP A 121 -7.31 -5.04 -20.48
CA TRP A 121 -7.06 -4.90 -19.04
C TRP A 121 -8.32 -5.07 -18.19
N GLN A 122 -9.46 -4.55 -18.64
CA GLN A 122 -10.74 -4.76 -17.94
C GLN A 122 -11.10 -6.25 -17.92
N ALA A 123 -10.95 -6.95 -19.05
CA ALA A 123 -11.20 -8.39 -19.12
C ALA A 123 -10.29 -9.18 -18.15
N ARG A 124 -9.02 -8.78 -17.98
CA ARG A 124 -8.11 -9.41 -17.01
C ARG A 124 -8.47 -9.15 -15.55
N LEU A 125 -8.98 -7.97 -15.21
CA LEU A 125 -9.42 -7.66 -13.84
C LEU A 125 -10.74 -8.33 -13.47
N GLU A 126 -11.61 -8.54 -14.46
CA GLU A 126 -12.94 -9.13 -14.30
C GLU A 126 -12.91 -10.66 -14.45
N SER A 127 -11.84 -11.24 -15.00
CA SER A 127 -11.71 -12.69 -15.10
C SER A 127 -11.60 -13.35 -13.73
N GLU A 128 -12.33 -14.45 -13.53
CA GLU A 128 -12.18 -15.29 -12.34
C GLU A 128 -10.77 -15.88 -12.21
N THR A 129 -10.06 -15.99 -13.33
CA THR A 129 -8.65 -16.37 -13.39
C THR A 129 -7.79 -15.26 -12.78
N PRO A 130 -6.96 -15.57 -11.78
CA PRO A 130 -5.99 -14.65 -11.23
C PRO A 130 -5.05 -14.11 -12.31
N MET A 131 -4.43 -12.95 -12.07
CA MET A 131 -3.36 -12.43 -12.93
C MET A 131 -2.26 -13.51 -13.12
N PRO A 132 -1.67 -13.64 -14.32
CA PRO A 132 -0.64 -14.65 -14.57
C PRO A 132 0.61 -14.38 -13.74
N ASN A 133 1.32 -15.44 -13.32
CA ASN A 133 2.61 -15.38 -12.61
C ASN A 133 2.59 -14.69 -11.24
N LEU A 134 1.50 -14.83 -10.48
CA LEU A 134 1.47 -14.36 -9.09
C LEU A 134 2.53 -15.07 -8.24
N PHE A 135 3.02 -14.37 -7.21
CA PHE A 135 3.93 -14.94 -6.22
C PHE A 135 3.40 -16.24 -5.60
N TYR A 136 2.09 -16.30 -5.36
CA TYR A 136 1.39 -17.47 -4.84
C TYR A 136 0.28 -17.87 -5.81
N ASP A 137 0.23 -19.15 -6.17
CA ASP A 137 -0.77 -19.69 -7.08
C ASP A 137 -2.12 -19.87 -6.38
N VAL A 138 -2.99 -18.87 -6.57
CA VAL A 138 -4.37 -18.86 -6.07
C VAL A 138 -5.37 -19.57 -7.02
N SER A 139 -4.88 -20.26 -8.06
CA SER A 139 -5.68 -21.02 -9.01
C SER A 139 -5.77 -22.52 -8.72
N THR A 140 -4.95 -23.03 -7.79
CA THR A 140 -4.99 -24.43 -7.36
C THR A 140 -6.37 -24.83 -6.83
N ASP A 141 -6.80 -26.07 -7.12
CA ASP A 141 -8.12 -26.60 -6.74
C ASP A 141 -8.53 -26.36 -5.27
N PRO A 142 -7.68 -26.62 -4.25
CA PRO A 142 -8.06 -26.37 -2.86
C PRO A 142 -8.20 -24.88 -2.56
N VAL A 143 -7.33 -24.04 -3.10
CA VAL A 143 -7.36 -22.58 -2.87
C VAL A 143 -8.57 -21.96 -3.56
N LYS A 144 -8.93 -22.42 -4.76
CA LYS A 144 -10.13 -21.99 -5.47
C LYS A 144 -11.40 -22.30 -4.67
N ALA A 145 -11.51 -23.50 -4.11
CA ALA A 145 -12.63 -23.89 -3.25
C ALA A 145 -12.74 -22.99 -2.01
N TYR A 146 -11.61 -22.69 -1.36
CA TYR A 146 -11.59 -21.77 -0.22
C TYR A 146 -11.98 -20.33 -0.61
N ARG A 147 -11.52 -19.83 -1.76
CA ARG A 147 -11.92 -18.50 -2.26
C ARG A 147 -13.43 -18.41 -2.51
N GLN A 148 -14.04 -19.46 -3.05
CA GLN A 148 -15.51 -19.51 -3.22
C GLN A 148 -16.24 -19.48 -1.87
N LEU A 149 -15.73 -20.21 -0.89
CA LEU A 149 -16.28 -20.24 0.46
C LEU A 149 -16.15 -18.87 1.17
N ALA A 150 -15.12 -18.10 0.85
CA ALA A 150 -14.91 -16.73 1.36
C ALA A 150 -16.00 -15.73 0.89
N ALA A 151 -16.80 -16.07 -0.12
CA ALA A 151 -17.93 -15.24 -0.55
C ALA A 151 -19.08 -15.23 0.48
N SER A 152 -19.21 -16.27 1.29
CA SER A 152 -20.21 -16.39 2.36
C SER A 152 -19.55 -16.20 3.74
N PRO A 153 -19.76 -15.06 4.42
CA PRO A 153 -19.09 -14.75 5.69
C PRO A 153 -19.35 -15.78 6.80
N GLU A 154 -20.57 -16.31 6.89
CA GLU A 154 -20.98 -17.28 7.92
C GLU A 154 -20.27 -18.63 7.75
N ALA A 155 -20.27 -19.19 6.53
CA ALA A 155 -19.58 -20.46 6.25
C ALA A 155 -18.07 -20.31 6.40
N ALA A 156 -17.53 -19.14 6.06
CA ALA A 156 -16.10 -18.87 6.20
C ALA A 156 -15.67 -18.76 7.66
N GLN A 157 -16.48 -18.14 8.53
CA GLN A 157 -16.23 -18.15 9.98
C GLN A 157 -16.32 -19.54 10.57
N ALA A 158 -17.32 -20.34 10.17
CA ALA A 158 -17.42 -21.74 10.59
C ALA A 158 -16.18 -22.55 10.19
N ARG A 159 -15.68 -22.36 8.97
CA ARG A 159 -14.47 -23.03 8.49
C ARG A 159 -13.20 -22.61 9.23
N LEU A 160 -13.12 -21.37 9.73
CA LEU A 160 -11.99 -20.89 10.54
C LEU A 160 -11.97 -21.49 11.96
N ALA A 161 -13.10 -21.96 12.46
CA ALA A 161 -13.18 -22.64 13.77
C ALA A 161 -12.69 -24.09 13.71
N GLU A 162 -12.69 -24.71 12.52
CA GLU A 162 -12.09 -26.02 12.25
C GLU A 162 -10.55 -25.94 12.14
N PRO A 163 -9.82 -27.08 12.14
CA PRO A 163 -8.37 -27.05 11.95
C PRO A 163 -7.96 -26.24 10.73
N ILE A 164 -7.08 -25.26 10.96
CA ILE A 164 -6.69 -24.29 9.95
C ILE A 164 -5.46 -24.75 9.18
N THR A 165 -5.45 -24.49 7.88
CA THR A 165 -4.29 -24.73 7.02
C THR A 165 -3.77 -23.41 6.46
N LEU A 166 -2.51 -23.40 6.02
CA LEU A 166 -1.90 -22.20 5.46
C LEU A 166 -2.62 -21.74 4.18
N GLU A 167 -3.02 -22.68 3.32
CA GLU A 167 -3.71 -22.43 2.06
C GLU A 167 -5.06 -21.73 2.29
N LEU A 168 -5.78 -22.13 3.36
CA LEU A 168 -7.05 -21.52 3.76
C LEU A 168 -6.85 -20.04 4.12
N LEU A 169 -5.85 -19.74 4.96
CA LEU A 169 -5.57 -18.38 5.41
C LEU A 169 -5.12 -17.49 4.24
N VAL A 170 -4.29 -18.02 3.33
CA VAL A 170 -3.86 -17.28 2.14
C VAL A 170 -5.05 -17.00 1.22
N ALA A 171 -5.94 -17.97 1.00
CA ALA A 171 -7.15 -17.79 0.21
C ALA A 171 -8.06 -16.68 0.76
N PHE A 172 -8.32 -16.71 2.06
CA PHE A 172 -9.17 -15.70 2.71
C PHE A 172 -8.49 -14.33 2.76
N GLY A 173 -7.18 -14.29 3.03
CA GLY A 173 -6.39 -13.07 2.97
C GLY A 173 -6.46 -12.42 1.59
N TYR A 174 -6.34 -13.20 0.51
CA TYR A 174 -6.45 -12.70 -0.86
C TYR A 174 -7.82 -12.05 -1.15
N GLU A 175 -8.91 -12.63 -0.63
CA GLU A 175 -10.27 -12.13 -0.90
C GLU A 175 -10.72 -11.00 0.02
N TRP A 176 -10.30 -11.01 1.29
CA TRP A 176 -10.84 -10.09 2.29
C TRP A 176 -9.95 -8.89 2.57
N ASN A 177 -8.64 -8.97 2.30
CA ASN A 177 -7.69 -7.92 2.66
C ASN A 177 -8.02 -6.57 1.96
N PRO A 178 -8.30 -5.50 2.74
CA PRO A 178 -8.64 -4.18 2.19
C PRO A 178 -7.49 -3.52 1.43
N GLY A 179 -6.24 -3.84 1.78
CA GLY A 179 -5.05 -3.33 1.08
C GLY A 179 -5.02 -3.80 -0.37
N LEU A 180 -5.27 -5.10 -0.60
CA LEU A 180 -5.37 -5.64 -1.96
C LEU A 180 -6.57 -5.07 -2.72
N LYS A 181 -7.74 -4.94 -2.08
CA LYS A 181 -8.92 -4.32 -2.69
C LYS A 181 -8.65 -2.87 -3.11
N SER A 182 -8.01 -2.08 -2.23
CA SER A 182 -7.61 -0.70 -2.51
C SER A 182 -6.72 -0.59 -3.75
N ILE A 183 -5.76 -1.51 -3.91
CA ILE A 183 -4.90 -1.52 -5.09
C ILE A 183 -5.68 -1.92 -6.35
N ARG A 184 -6.59 -2.90 -6.29
CA ARG A 184 -7.48 -3.23 -7.43
C ARG A 184 -8.31 -2.02 -7.87
N GLU A 185 -8.85 -1.26 -6.93
CA GLU A 185 -9.59 -0.03 -7.22
C GLU A 185 -8.68 1.07 -7.83
N LYS A 186 -7.43 1.18 -7.38
CA LYS A 186 -6.45 2.08 -8.01
C LYS A 186 -6.18 1.70 -9.46
N ILE A 187 -6.01 0.41 -9.76
CA ILE A 187 -5.84 -0.06 -11.15
C ILE A 187 -7.09 0.32 -11.96
N ARG A 188 -8.30 0.04 -11.45
CA ARG A 188 -9.55 0.42 -12.12
C ARG A 188 -9.64 1.93 -12.37
N ALA A 189 -9.19 2.76 -11.43
CA ALA A 189 -9.13 4.21 -11.60
C ALA A 189 -8.12 4.64 -12.67
N ILE A 190 -6.96 3.99 -12.76
CA ILE A 190 -5.97 4.23 -13.82
C ILE A 190 -6.55 3.87 -15.20
N LEU A 191 -7.31 2.77 -15.31
CA LEU A 191 -7.96 2.39 -16.57
C LEU A 191 -8.95 3.46 -17.08
N LYS A 192 -9.54 4.26 -16.19
CA LYS A 192 -10.40 5.39 -16.59
C LYS A 192 -9.63 6.56 -17.20
N ARG A 193 -8.29 6.55 -17.20
CA ARG A 193 -7.46 7.54 -17.89
C ARG A 193 -7.37 7.30 -19.40
N TYR A 194 -7.52 6.07 -19.89
CA TYR A 194 -7.52 5.76 -21.32
C TYR A 194 -8.56 6.59 -22.12
N PRO A 195 -9.86 6.61 -21.76
CA PRO A 195 -10.83 7.43 -22.47
C PRO A 195 -10.61 8.94 -22.27
N GLN A 196 -9.95 9.37 -21.17
CA GLN A 196 -9.58 10.77 -20.99
C GLN A 196 -8.47 11.18 -21.98
N ALA A 197 -7.51 10.30 -22.21
CA ALA A 197 -6.45 10.51 -23.20
C ALA A 197 -6.98 10.47 -24.63
N ALA A 198 -7.96 9.61 -24.93
CA ALA A 198 -8.59 9.52 -26.24
C ALA A 198 -9.52 10.71 -26.54
N TYR A 199 -10.44 11.05 -25.63
CA TYR A 199 -11.57 11.93 -25.95
C TYR A 199 -11.56 13.27 -25.22
N LEU A 200 -11.35 13.26 -23.90
CA LEU A 200 -11.64 14.42 -23.04
C LEU A 200 -10.77 15.63 -23.37
N GLU A 201 -9.48 15.43 -23.62
CA GLU A 201 -8.58 16.55 -23.94
C GLU A 201 -8.90 17.16 -25.31
N ASN A 202 -9.36 16.35 -26.26
CA ASN A 202 -9.80 16.83 -27.57
C ASN A 202 -11.09 17.66 -27.43
N VAL A 203 -12.08 17.13 -26.71
CA VAL A 203 -13.36 17.83 -26.44
C VAL A 203 -13.14 19.14 -25.69
N LEU A 204 -12.30 19.17 -24.66
CA LEU A 204 -11.99 20.40 -23.93
C LEU A 204 -11.25 21.42 -24.78
N ARG A 205 -10.34 21.00 -25.68
CA ARG A 205 -9.67 21.91 -26.62
C ARG A 205 -10.66 22.48 -27.63
N GLN A 206 -11.56 21.67 -28.17
CA GLN A 206 -12.62 22.11 -29.09
C GLN A 206 -13.59 23.09 -28.41
N TYR A 207 -14.07 22.77 -27.20
CA TYR A 207 -14.95 23.63 -26.41
C TYR A 207 -14.30 24.97 -26.04
N ASN A 208 -13.02 24.98 -25.65
CA ASN A 208 -12.28 26.21 -25.36
C ASN A 208 -12.06 27.07 -26.62
N ALA A 209 -11.89 26.46 -27.79
CA ALA A 209 -11.83 27.18 -29.06
C ALA A 209 -13.19 27.81 -29.40
N PHE A 210 -14.29 27.08 -29.17
CA PHE A 210 -15.65 27.56 -29.38
C PHE A 210 -16.06 28.70 -28.44
N THR A 211 -15.84 28.58 -27.12
CA THR A 211 -16.26 29.60 -26.15
C THR A 211 -15.48 30.92 -26.29
N LYS A 212 -14.20 30.87 -26.66
CA LYS A 212 -13.41 32.09 -26.96
C LYS A 212 -13.85 32.79 -28.25
N GLN A 213 -14.42 32.07 -29.22
CA GLN A 213 -15.02 32.70 -30.41
C GLN A 213 -16.30 33.48 -30.06
N LEU A 214 -17.02 33.07 -29.01
CA LEU A 214 -18.26 33.69 -28.53
C LEU A 214 -18.05 34.92 -27.63
N ASP A 215 -16.83 35.18 -27.15
CA ASP A 215 -16.56 36.38 -26.35
C ASP A 215 -16.67 37.64 -27.22
N THR A 216 -17.73 38.42 -26.96
CA THR A 216 -18.20 39.54 -27.79
C THR A 216 -17.93 40.91 -27.16
N LYS A 217 -17.11 40.99 -26.11
CA LYS A 217 -16.86 42.23 -25.41
C LYS A 217 -15.97 43.22 -26.21
N VAL A 218 -16.67 44.10 -26.92
CA VAL A 218 -16.41 45.53 -27.27
C VAL A 218 -15.09 45.93 -27.98
N GLY A 219 -15.21 46.14 -29.31
CA GLY A 219 -14.26 46.88 -30.17
C GLY A 219 -14.57 46.71 -31.68
N PRO A 220 -14.25 47.67 -32.58
CA PRO A 220 -14.55 47.56 -34.01
C PRO A 220 -13.94 46.28 -34.59
N LYS A 221 -14.77 45.53 -35.34
CA LYS A 221 -14.44 44.20 -35.87
C LYS A 221 -13.39 44.27 -36.99
N GLN A 222 -12.14 44.58 -36.65
CA GLN A 222 -11.01 44.40 -37.56
C GLN A 222 -10.33 43.06 -37.24
N HIS A 223 -10.30 42.17 -38.24
CA HIS A 223 -9.55 40.92 -38.28
C HIS A 223 -9.71 40.01 -37.05
N LYS A 224 -10.85 39.30 -36.96
CA LYS A 224 -10.91 38.09 -36.13
C LYS A 224 -10.20 36.97 -36.89
N GLU A 225 -8.90 36.79 -36.63
CA GLU A 225 -8.21 35.56 -37.02
C GLU A 225 -8.94 34.38 -36.36
N MET A 226 -9.30 33.38 -37.15
CA MET A 226 -9.84 32.16 -36.62
C MET A 226 -8.81 31.45 -35.76
N MET A 227 -9.17 31.13 -34.51
CA MET A 227 -8.41 30.13 -33.77
C MET A 227 -8.70 28.76 -34.37
N ALA A 228 -7.72 28.24 -35.09
CA ALA A 228 -7.79 26.98 -35.77
C ALA A 228 -7.99 25.82 -34.76
N MET A 229 -8.82 24.84 -35.12
CA MET A 229 -9.02 23.64 -34.31
C MET A 229 -7.68 22.89 -34.27
N LYS A 230 -7.13 22.75 -33.06
CA LYS A 230 -5.87 22.05 -32.83
C LYS A 230 -6.17 20.57 -32.67
N PHE A 231 -5.66 19.76 -33.60
CA PHE A 231 -5.71 18.31 -33.46
C PHE A 231 -4.41 17.88 -32.78
N PRO A 232 -4.46 17.15 -31.65
CA PRO A 232 -3.26 16.63 -31.04
C PRO A 232 -2.52 15.75 -32.04
N PHE A 233 -1.19 15.87 -32.11
CA PHE A 233 -0.41 15.06 -33.02
C PHE A 233 -0.63 13.57 -32.70
N PRO A 234 -0.95 12.71 -33.70
CA PRO A 234 -1.23 11.28 -33.49
C PRO A 234 -0.19 10.56 -32.63
N GLY A 235 1.10 10.88 -32.79
CA GLY A 235 2.18 10.35 -31.96
C GLY A 235 2.07 10.72 -30.47
N THR A 236 1.62 11.93 -30.14
CA THR A 236 1.45 12.37 -28.75
C THR A 236 0.28 11.68 -28.06
N LEU A 237 -0.78 11.33 -28.80
CA LEU A 237 -1.89 10.53 -28.27
C LEU A 237 -1.46 9.09 -28.00
N ALA A 238 -0.75 8.47 -28.95
CA ALA A 238 -0.19 7.13 -28.79
C ALA A 238 0.77 7.07 -27.58
N LEU A 239 1.63 8.08 -27.40
CA LEU A 239 2.53 8.17 -26.24
C LEU A 239 1.79 8.33 -24.91
N LYS A 240 0.70 9.12 -24.84
CA LYS A 240 -0.16 9.17 -23.65
C LYS A 240 -0.76 7.80 -23.32
N GLY A 241 -1.26 7.10 -24.33
CA GLY A 241 -1.76 5.73 -24.19
C GLY A 241 -0.69 4.81 -23.59
N ARG A 242 0.53 4.84 -24.13
CA ARG A 242 1.68 4.05 -23.63
C ARG A 242 2.07 4.43 -22.20
N ILE A 243 2.09 5.71 -21.84
CA ILE A 243 2.35 6.17 -20.46
C ILE A 243 1.29 5.64 -19.50
N ILE A 244 0.02 5.62 -19.89
CA ILE A 244 -1.06 5.03 -19.09
C ILE A 244 -0.87 3.52 -18.96
N THR A 245 -0.45 2.84 -20.02
CA THR A 245 -0.11 1.40 -19.97
C THR A 245 1.01 1.12 -18.98
N GLU A 246 2.09 1.92 -18.97
CA GLU A 246 3.14 1.81 -17.95
C GLU A 246 2.60 2.07 -16.54
N ASP A 247 1.69 3.02 -16.35
CA ASP A 247 1.01 3.24 -15.06
C ASP A 247 0.21 2.01 -14.59
N VAL A 248 -0.48 1.32 -15.52
CA VAL A 248 -1.21 0.08 -15.22
C VAL A 248 -0.25 -1.03 -14.80
N LEU A 249 0.84 -1.23 -15.54
CA LEU A 249 1.87 -2.23 -15.24
C LEU A 249 2.57 -1.95 -13.90
N ILE A 250 2.86 -0.69 -13.58
CA ILE A 250 3.40 -0.29 -12.28
C ILE A 250 2.41 -0.65 -11.17
N ALA A 251 1.13 -0.34 -11.34
CA ALA A 251 0.10 -0.64 -10.35
C ALA A 251 -0.15 -2.16 -10.21
N GLU A 252 0.00 -2.94 -11.27
CA GLU A 252 0.01 -4.41 -11.23
C GLU A 252 1.19 -4.92 -10.39
N LYS A 253 2.41 -4.37 -10.57
CA LYS A 253 3.55 -4.72 -9.72
C LYS A 253 3.37 -4.31 -8.27
N GLU A 254 2.69 -3.19 -8.01
CA GLU A 254 2.29 -2.83 -6.63
C GLU A 254 1.32 -3.85 -6.03
N PHE A 255 0.38 -4.37 -6.81
CA PHE A 255 -0.51 -5.44 -6.38
C PHE A 255 0.26 -6.73 -6.07
N GLU A 256 1.17 -7.14 -6.94
CA GLU A 256 2.01 -8.33 -6.72
C GLU A 256 2.88 -8.19 -5.47
N ILE A 257 3.48 -7.02 -5.23
CA ILE A 257 4.27 -6.73 -4.02
C ILE A 257 3.37 -6.87 -2.78
N ALA A 258 2.20 -6.23 -2.79
CA ALA A 258 1.29 -6.29 -1.66
C ALA A 258 0.77 -7.71 -1.40
N LEU A 259 0.51 -8.50 -2.45
CA LEU A 259 0.12 -9.89 -2.31
C LEU A 259 1.24 -10.74 -1.72
N ARG A 260 2.45 -10.62 -2.26
CA ARG A 260 3.63 -11.33 -1.75
C ARG A 260 3.84 -11.02 -0.27
N ASP A 261 3.82 -9.75 0.10
CA ASP A 261 4.06 -9.33 1.48
C ASP A 261 2.94 -9.83 2.42
N LEU A 262 1.67 -9.79 1.99
CA LEU A 262 0.56 -10.38 2.73
C LEU A 262 0.74 -11.88 2.93
N VAL A 263 1.08 -12.62 1.88
CA VAL A 263 1.30 -14.08 1.95
C VAL A 263 2.46 -14.39 2.89
N THR A 264 3.56 -13.65 2.81
CA THR A 264 4.69 -13.83 3.72
C THR A 264 4.31 -13.52 5.16
N GLU A 265 3.59 -12.43 5.43
CA GLU A 265 3.13 -12.09 6.78
C GLU A 265 2.19 -13.16 7.37
N ILE A 266 1.27 -13.69 6.56
CA ILE A 266 0.39 -14.81 6.97
C ILE A 266 1.24 -16.04 7.31
N ARG A 267 2.23 -16.38 6.49
CA ARG A 267 3.12 -17.53 6.73
C ARG A 267 3.92 -17.37 8.02
N LEU A 268 4.51 -16.19 8.25
CA LEU A 268 5.28 -15.91 9.47
C LEU A 268 4.41 -16.09 10.72
N ALA A 269 3.23 -15.48 10.73
CA ALA A 269 2.28 -15.57 11.85
C ALA A 269 1.72 -17.00 12.02
N TYR A 270 1.49 -17.73 10.94
CA TYR A 270 1.06 -19.13 10.99
C TYR A 270 2.12 -20.04 11.63
N TYR A 271 3.40 -19.84 11.29
CA TYR A 271 4.49 -20.61 11.90
C TYR A 271 4.73 -20.23 13.36
N ASP A 272 4.52 -18.96 13.75
CA ASP A 272 4.46 -18.57 15.16
C ASP A 272 3.31 -19.28 15.90
N TYR A 273 2.14 -19.38 15.27
CA TYR A 273 0.97 -20.02 15.88
C TYR A 273 1.20 -21.53 16.11
N LEU A 274 1.79 -22.20 15.11
CA LEU A 274 2.22 -23.59 15.23
C LEU A 274 3.20 -23.78 16.38
N PHE A 275 4.22 -22.92 16.49
CA PHE A 275 5.20 -22.98 17.57
C PHE A 275 4.57 -22.83 18.94
N VAL A 276 3.74 -21.80 19.13
CA VAL A 276 3.12 -21.53 20.44
C VAL A 276 2.18 -22.67 20.84
N THR A 277 1.39 -23.18 19.89
CA THR A 277 0.49 -24.32 20.13
C THR A 277 1.27 -25.56 20.58
N GLU A 278 2.38 -25.87 19.90
CA GLU A 278 3.21 -27.03 20.25
C GLU A 278 3.99 -26.81 21.56
N ALA A 279 4.43 -25.59 21.84
CA ALA A 279 5.06 -25.23 23.10
C ALA A 279 4.09 -25.43 24.27
N ILE A 280 2.83 -25.01 24.15
CA ILE A 280 1.80 -25.27 25.17
C ILE A 280 1.65 -26.77 25.39
N ARG A 281 1.46 -27.54 24.31
CA ARG A 281 1.31 -29.00 24.36
C ARG A 281 2.48 -29.69 25.07
N ILE A 282 3.73 -29.31 24.75
CA ILE A 282 4.94 -29.85 25.39
C ILE A 282 4.98 -29.51 26.89
N ASN A 283 4.62 -28.28 27.26
CA ASN A 283 4.58 -27.87 28.66
C ASN A 283 3.46 -28.61 29.43
N GLU A 284 2.29 -28.82 28.84
CA GLU A 284 1.20 -29.60 29.46
C GLU A 284 1.56 -31.08 29.67
N GLU A 285 2.25 -31.71 28.71
CA GLU A 285 2.80 -33.05 28.90
C GLU A 285 3.78 -33.10 30.08
N ASN A 286 4.62 -32.08 30.19
CA ASN A 286 5.59 -31.97 31.26
C ASN A 286 4.93 -31.71 32.62
N GLN A 287 3.79 -31.02 32.63
CA GLN A 287 2.99 -30.78 33.83
C GLN A 287 2.49 -32.10 34.41
N LYS A 288 1.93 -32.96 33.55
CA LYS A 288 1.45 -34.29 33.92
C LYS A 288 2.58 -35.16 34.49
N LEU A 289 3.78 -35.08 33.91
CA LEU A 289 4.96 -35.80 34.42
C LEU A 289 5.36 -35.31 35.83
N LEU A 290 5.38 -33.98 36.06
CA LEU A 290 5.70 -33.42 37.37
C LEU A 290 4.64 -33.77 38.42
N GLU A 291 3.35 -33.78 38.05
CA GLU A 291 2.26 -34.18 38.95
C GLU A 291 2.41 -35.64 39.41
N GLN A 292 2.74 -36.55 38.49
CA GLN A 292 3.05 -37.95 38.83
C GLN A 292 4.23 -38.04 39.80
N MET A 293 5.27 -37.23 39.56
CA MET A 293 6.45 -37.24 40.40
C MET A 293 6.22 -36.64 41.79
N ILE A 294 5.36 -35.62 41.91
CA ILE A 294 4.90 -35.09 43.19
C ILE A 294 4.23 -36.20 44.01
N ALA A 295 3.36 -37.00 43.39
CA ALA A 295 2.68 -38.11 44.06
C ALA A 295 3.68 -39.18 44.56
N ILE A 296 4.72 -39.49 43.78
CA ILE A 296 5.80 -40.40 44.19
C ILE A 296 6.58 -39.81 45.37
N ALA A 297 7.00 -38.54 45.30
CA ALA A 297 7.75 -37.87 46.35
C ALA A 297 6.95 -37.80 47.67
N GLN A 298 5.65 -37.49 47.60
CA GLN A 298 4.75 -37.49 48.76
C GLN A 298 4.61 -38.88 49.39
N THR A 299 4.53 -39.93 48.57
CA THR A 299 4.47 -41.31 49.05
C THR A 299 5.77 -41.71 49.75
N LYS A 300 6.93 -41.39 49.15
CA LYS A 300 8.24 -41.62 49.77
C LYS A 300 8.39 -40.86 51.10
N PHE A 301 7.93 -39.61 51.17
CA PHE A 301 7.95 -38.83 52.41
C PHE A 301 7.08 -39.46 53.51
N ARG A 302 5.84 -39.87 53.18
CA ARG A 302 4.92 -40.51 54.15
C ARG A 302 5.47 -41.79 54.77
N VAL A 303 6.20 -42.59 54.00
CA VAL A 303 6.82 -43.84 54.49
C VAL A 303 8.22 -43.62 55.09
N GLY A 304 8.63 -42.36 55.32
CA GLY A 304 9.92 -42.01 55.92
C GLY A 304 11.15 -42.24 55.02
N ARG A 305 10.95 -42.48 53.72
CA ARG A 305 12.01 -42.78 52.72
C ARG A 305 12.29 -41.61 51.76
N GLY A 306 11.84 -40.40 52.08
CA GLY A 306 12.01 -39.22 51.23
C GLY A 306 12.03 -37.93 52.04
N LYS A 307 12.61 -36.87 51.48
CA LYS A 307 12.69 -35.54 52.12
C LYS A 307 11.48 -34.68 51.71
N TYR A 308 10.91 -33.94 52.66
CA TYR A 308 9.85 -32.97 52.37
C TYR A 308 10.29 -31.89 51.36
N SER A 309 11.57 -31.52 51.37
CA SER A 309 12.17 -30.59 50.40
C SER A 309 11.94 -31.01 48.94
N ASN A 310 11.89 -32.31 48.65
CA ASN A 310 11.67 -32.81 47.29
C ASN A 310 10.23 -32.52 46.82
N VAL A 311 9.25 -32.63 47.72
CA VAL A 311 7.85 -32.30 47.43
C VAL A 311 7.72 -30.80 47.13
N ILE A 312 8.35 -29.96 47.96
CA ILE A 312 8.34 -28.50 47.76
C ILE A 312 9.04 -28.11 46.45
N MET A 313 10.20 -28.69 46.13
CA MET A 313 10.90 -28.41 44.87
C MET A 313 10.03 -28.76 43.65
N ALA A 314 9.33 -29.89 43.69
CA ALA A 314 8.45 -30.32 42.61
C ALA A 314 7.23 -29.39 42.46
N GLN A 315 6.62 -28.94 43.57
CA GLN A 315 5.52 -27.97 43.57
C GLN A 315 5.96 -26.59 43.04
N VAL A 316 7.18 -26.16 43.36
CA VAL A 316 7.75 -24.92 42.81
C VAL A 316 7.92 -25.04 41.30
N GLU A 317 8.42 -26.18 40.80
CA GLU A 317 8.56 -26.38 39.35
C GLU A 317 7.21 -26.42 38.64
N LEU A 318 6.22 -27.11 39.22
CA LEU A 318 4.86 -27.13 38.72
C LEU A 318 4.26 -25.71 38.62
N SER A 319 4.48 -24.88 39.64
CA SER A 319 4.01 -23.49 39.66
C SER A 319 4.66 -22.64 38.57
N LYS A 320 5.97 -22.83 38.33
CA LYS A 320 6.70 -22.15 37.23
C LYS A 320 6.14 -22.57 35.88
N LEU A 321 5.89 -23.86 35.69
CA LEU A 321 5.36 -24.41 34.45
C LEU A 321 3.94 -23.89 34.15
N ALA A 322 3.08 -23.83 35.18
CA ALA A 322 1.74 -23.24 35.06
C ALA A 322 1.81 -21.76 34.61
N ASN A 323 2.73 -20.97 35.19
CA ASN A 323 2.95 -19.59 34.76
C ASN A 323 3.46 -19.50 33.31
N THR A 324 4.34 -20.42 32.89
CA THR A 324 4.80 -20.51 31.49
C THR A 324 3.65 -20.83 30.53
N ILE A 325 2.76 -21.76 30.88
CA ILE A 325 1.58 -22.10 30.07
C ILE A 325 0.67 -20.87 29.90
N ILE A 326 0.35 -20.17 30.99
CA ILE A 326 -0.45 -18.92 30.94
C ILE A 326 0.20 -17.88 30.01
N THR A 327 1.53 -17.74 30.08
CA THR A 327 2.26 -16.81 29.22
C THR A 327 2.18 -17.22 27.74
N LEU A 328 2.31 -18.52 27.45
CA LEU A 328 2.18 -19.04 26.09
C LEU A 328 0.74 -18.91 25.56
N GLU A 329 -0.27 -19.10 26.39
CA GLU A 329 -1.66 -18.86 26.01
C GLU A 329 -1.91 -17.39 25.62
N GLN A 330 -1.38 -16.44 26.39
CA GLN A 330 -1.44 -15.01 26.03
C GLN A 330 -0.71 -14.71 24.71
N GLN A 331 0.43 -15.36 24.46
CA GLN A 331 1.13 -15.29 23.17
C GLN A 331 0.28 -15.88 22.04
N ARG A 332 -0.42 -16.99 22.29
CA ARG A 332 -1.32 -17.63 21.32
C ARG A 332 -2.43 -16.67 20.90
N GLU A 333 -3.10 -16.02 21.87
CA GLU A 333 -4.14 -15.03 21.58
C GLU A 333 -3.60 -13.83 20.79
N THR A 334 -2.37 -13.41 21.07
CA THR A 334 -1.71 -12.32 20.30
C THR A 334 -1.46 -12.72 18.85
N VAL A 335 -1.02 -13.96 18.59
CA VAL A 335 -0.79 -14.47 17.24
C VAL A 335 -2.11 -14.67 16.49
N ILE A 336 -3.14 -15.18 17.16
CA ILE A 336 -4.50 -15.30 16.62
C ILE A 336 -5.03 -13.93 16.21
N ALA A 337 -4.92 -12.93 17.08
CA ALA A 337 -5.30 -11.55 16.77
C ALA A 337 -4.53 -11.01 15.56
N ARG A 338 -3.21 -11.29 15.45
CA ARG A 338 -2.42 -10.91 14.27
C ARG A 338 -2.95 -11.56 12.99
N LEU A 339 -3.20 -12.86 12.99
CA LEU A 339 -3.77 -13.56 11.83
C LEU A 339 -5.13 -12.98 11.44
N ASN A 340 -6.02 -12.79 12.41
CA ASN A 340 -7.34 -12.20 12.19
C ASN A 340 -7.26 -10.80 11.56
N THR A 341 -6.31 -9.96 11.99
CA THR A 341 -6.10 -8.64 11.38
C THR A 341 -5.63 -8.71 9.92
N LEU A 342 -4.78 -9.70 9.56
CA LEU A 342 -4.32 -9.91 8.19
C LEU A 342 -5.47 -10.36 7.27
N LEU A 343 -6.39 -11.15 7.81
CA LEU A 343 -7.62 -11.60 7.13
C LEU A 343 -8.73 -10.53 7.11
N ASN A 344 -8.56 -9.42 7.83
CA ASN A 344 -9.58 -8.39 8.03
C ASN A 344 -10.87 -8.93 8.68
N VAL A 345 -10.69 -9.72 9.75
CA VAL A 345 -11.76 -10.22 10.62
C VAL A 345 -11.55 -9.69 12.04
N SER A 346 -12.54 -9.85 12.92
CA SER A 346 -12.43 -9.44 14.33
C SER A 346 -11.20 -10.07 14.98
N ALA A 347 -10.40 -9.27 15.71
CA ALA A 347 -9.22 -9.76 16.42
C ALA A 347 -9.56 -10.89 17.41
N ASP A 348 -10.76 -10.84 18.00
CA ASP A 348 -11.25 -11.78 19.01
C ASP A 348 -11.93 -13.02 18.40
N LEU A 349 -11.92 -13.20 17.07
CA LEU A 349 -12.49 -14.40 16.47
C LEU A 349 -11.60 -15.61 16.84
N PRO A 350 -12.15 -16.66 17.47
CA PRO A 350 -11.37 -17.86 17.75
C PRO A 350 -10.98 -18.56 16.44
N LEU A 351 -9.73 -18.98 16.36
CA LEU A 351 -9.21 -19.81 15.27
C LEU A 351 -9.04 -21.24 15.74
N GLY A 352 -9.32 -22.20 14.86
CA GLY A 352 -9.05 -23.61 15.09
C GLY A 352 -7.55 -23.90 15.16
N VAL A 353 -7.22 -25.10 15.66
CA VAL A 353 -5.83 -25.53 15.84
C VAL A 353 -5.10 -25.65 14.49
N PRO A 354 -3.87 -25.12 14.35
CA PRO A 354 -3.14 -25.16 13.10
C PRO A 354 -2.64 -26.56 12.78
N VAL A 355 -2.76 -26.97 11.52
CA VAL A 355 -2.32 -28.29 11.04
C VAL A 355 -0.81 -28.31 10.86
N LEU A 356 -0.16 -29.37 11.35
CA LEU A 356 1.28 -29.55 11.23
C LEU A 356 1.67 -29.78 9.77
N ILE A 357 2.61 -28.99 9.26
CA ILE A 357 3.09 -29.09 7.88
C ILE A 357 4.44 -29.82 7.84
N GLU A 358 4.49 -31.00 7.24
CA GLU A 358 5.76 -31.65 6.88
C GLU A 358 6.30 -31.04 5.57
N GLU A 359 6.96 -29.89 5.69
CA GLU A 359 7.58 -29.22 4.53
C GLU A 359 9.02 -29.70 4.34
N SER A 360 9.27 -30.39 3.22
CA SER A 360 10.61 -30.62 2.69
C SER A 360 10.76 -29.80 1.41
N SER A 361 11.66 -28.82 1.43
CA SER A 361 12.02 -28.01 0.27
C SER A 361 13.49 -28.26 -0.08
N VAL A 362 13.77 -28.52 -1.36
CA VAL A 362 15.13 -28.47 -1.89
C VAL A 362 15.47 -27.01 -2.09
N ILE A 363 16.46 -26.53 -1.36
CA ILE A 363 16.87 -25.13 -1.44
C ILE A 363 17.95 -25.01 -2.52
N PRO A 364 17.76 -24.16 -3.55
CA PRO A 364 18.79 -23.85 -4.53
C PRO A 364 20.02 -23.21 -3.89
N THR A 365 21.16 -23.32 -4.55
CA THR A 365 22.40 -22.71 -4.07
C THR A 365 22.35 -21.18 -4.15
N LEU A 366 23.15 -20.48 -3.34
CA LEU A 366 23.27 -19.02 -3.42
C LEU A 366 23.61 -18.50 -4.83
N ALA A 367 24.42 -19.27 -5.58
CA ALA A 367 24.80 -18.93 -6.95
C ALA A 367 23.59 -18.93 -7.91
N GLU A 368 22.61 -19.80 -7.67
CA GLU A 368 21.35 -19.86 -8.44
C GLU A 368 20.35 -18.81 -7.95
N LEU A 369 20.31 -18.52 -6.64
CA LEU A 369 19.36 -17.58 -6.05
C LEU A 369 19.64 -16.12 -6.41
N TYR A 370 20.91 -15.70 -6.55
CA TYR A 370 21.22 -14.30 -6.90
C TYR A 370 20.64 -13.86 -8.25
N PRO A 371 20.93 -14.51 -9.40
CA PRO A 371 20.37 -14.10 -10.68
C PRO A 371 18.85 -14.20 -10.69
N LEU A 372 18.30 -15.26 -10.08
CA LEU A 372 16.86 -15.47 -9.97
C LEU A 372 16.18 -14.34 -9.18
N SER A 373 16.79 -13.89 -8.09
CA SER A 373 16.26 -12.79 -7.27
C SER A 373 16.21 -11.48 -8.05
N VAL A 374 17.24 -11.15 -8.83
CA VAL A 374 17.26 -9.93 -9.65
C VAL A 374 16.20 -9.98 -10.75
N GLU A 375 15.99 -11.15 -11.35
CA GLU A 375 15.00 -11.33 -12.42
C GLU A 375 13.56 -11.23 -11.89
N LYS A 376 13.26 -11.90 -10.78
CA LYS A 376 11.90 -12.10 -10.29
C LYS A 376 11.43 -11.08 -9.25
N ARG A 377 12.32 -10.30 -8.64
CA ARG A 377 11.95 -9.28 -7.64
C ARG A 377 11.05 -8.20 -8.24
N GLN A 378 9.83 -8.11 -7.72
CA GLN A 378 8.80 -7.20 -8.23
C GLN A 378 9.16 -5.72 -8.08
N GLU A 379 9.89 -5.31 -7.05
CA GLU A 379 10.34 -3.92 -6.86
C GLU A 379 11.33 -3.48 -7.95
N ILE A 380 12.22 -4.38 -8.39
CA ILE A 380 13.14 -4.11 -9.49
C ILE A 380 12.34 -3.95 -10.80
N GLN A 381 11.39 -4.84 -11.05
CA GLN A 381 10.51 -4.75 -12.23
C GLN A 381 9.69 -3.46 -12.22
N LYS A 382 9.10 -3.09 -11.08
CA LYS A 382 8.37 -1.83 -10.90
C LYS A 382 9.25 -0.61 -11.18
N GLN A 383 10.48 -0.60 -10.69
CA GLN A 383 11.42 0.49 -10.91
C GLN A 383 11.82 0.60 -12.39
N LYS A 384 12.04 -0.52 -13.08
CA LYS A 384 12.31 -0.55 -14.53
C LYS A 384 11.13 0.01 -15.35
N LEU A 385 9.88 -0.34 -14.99
CA LEU A 385 8.68 0.23 -15.60
C LEU A 385 8.57 1.74 -15.34
N ALA A 386 8.90 2.19 -14.13
CA ALA A 386 8.92 3.62 -13.80
C ALA A 386 9.98 4.40 -14.60
N ILE A 387 11.15 3.80 -14.86
CA ILE A 387 12.16 4.37 -15.77
C ILE A 387 11.61 4.44 -17.21
N SER A 388 11.00 3.36 -17.71
CA SER A 388 10.36 3.31 -19.04
C SER A 388 9.33 4.44 -19.20
N LYS A 389 8.47 4.62 -18.19
CA LYS A 389 7.48 5.70 -18.15
C LYS A 389 8.10 7.10 -18.30
N ILE A 390 9.19 7.38 -17.59
CA ILE A 390 9.88 8.68 -17.71
C ILE A 390 10.48 8.83 -19.11
N GLY A 391 11.06 7.76 -19.67
CA GLY A 391 11.55 7.75 -21.06
C GLY A 391 10.46 8.11 -22.07
N LEU A 392 9.26 7.55 -21.92
CA LEU A 392 8.10 7.91 -22.76
C LEU A 392 7.66 9.37 -22.56
N ALA A 393 7.74 9.89 -21.34
CA ALA A 393 7.43 11.29 -21.06
C ALA A 393 8.45 12.24 -21.71
N VAL A 394 9.73 11.86 -21.76
CA VAL A 394 10.78 12.59 -22.50
C VAL A 394 10.52 12.56 -24.00
N GLU A 395 10.20 11.39 -24.57
CA GLU A 395 9.83 11.25 -25.98
C GLU A 395 8.64 12.15 -26.33
N MET A 396 7.63 12.17 -25.45
CA MET A 396 6.45 13.00 -25.60
C MET A 396 6.78 14.49 -25.54
N ALA A 397 7.62 14.92 -24.59
CA ALA A 397 8.05 16.31 -24.47
C ALA A 397 8.84 16.78 -25.70
N ASN A 398 9.67 15.90 -26.28
CA ASN A 398 10.36 16.16 -27.55
C ASN A 398 9.36 16.35 -28.69
N GLN A 399 8.33 15.49 -28.80
CA GLN A 399 7.29 15.63 -29.83
C GLN A 399 6.45 16.92 -29.68
N MET A 400 6.18 17.36 -28.46
CA MET A 400 5.50 18.64 -28.20
C MET A 400 6.31 19.89 -28.61
N THR A 401 7.58 19.74 -28.98
CA THR A 401 8.38 20.82 -29.56
C THR A 401 7.96 21.12 -31.00
N TYR A 402 7.32 20.17 -31.69
CA TYR A 402 6.74 20.40 -33.00
C TYR A 402 5.35 21.05 -32.87
N PRO A 403 5.00 22.02 -33.73
CA PRO A 403 3.70 22.68 -33.68
C PRO A 403 2.57 21.72 -34.09
N ASP A 404 1.47 21.71 -33.32
CA ASP A 404 0.26 20.95 -33.65
C ASP A 404 -0.29 21.36 -35.04
N PRO A 405 -0.70 20.40 -35.89
CA PRO A 405 -1.43 20.72 -37.10
C PRO A 405 -2.78 21.34 -36.75
N THR A 406 -3.20 22.34 -37.52
CA THR A 406 -4.47 23.02 -37.27
C THR A 406 -5.37 23.02 -38.50
N LEU A 407 -6.64 22.68 -38.31
CA LEU A 407 -7.67 22.80 -39.34
C LEU A 407 -8.53 24.04 -39.03
N GLY A 408 -8.63 24.97 -39.97
CA GLY A 408 -9.47 26.15 -39.84
C GLY A 408 -10.57 26.18 -40.90
N SER A 409 -11.78 26.61 -40.53
CA SER A 409 -12.90 26.89 -41.44
C SER A 409 -13.42 28.31 -41.18
N SER A 410 -13.14 29.28 -42.04
CA SER A 410 -13.48 30.70 -41.80
C SER A 410 -14.93 31.05 -42.11
N TYR A 411 -15.72 31.38 -41.08
CA TYR A 411 -17.08 31.95 -41.22
C TYR A 411 -17.09 33.49 -41.40
N PHE A 412 -15.97 34.18 -41.12
CA PHE A 412 -15.89 35.64 -41.23
C PHE A 412 -14.82 36.06 -42.24
N GLU A 413 -15.24 36.38 -43.46
CA GLU A 413 -14.44 37.19 -44.36
C GLU A 413 -14.58 38.67 -44.00
N ASN A 414 -13.45 39.38 -43.93
CA ASN A 414 -13.38 40.62 -44.68
C ASN A 414 -11.93 40.87 -45.14
N ARG A 415 -11.68 40.58 -46.42
CA ARG A 415 -10.44 40.94 -47.12
C ARG A 415 -10.43 42.45 -47.30
N SER A 416 -9.77 43.18 -46.39
CA SER A 416 -9.52 44.61 -46.60
C SER A 416 -8.11 44.83 -47.13
N MET A 417 -7.84 44.34 -48.34
CA MET A 417 -7.04 45.11 -49.30
C MET A 417 -8.06 45.86 -50.15
N GLY A 418 -7.95 47.19 -50.16
CA GLY A 418 -8.96 48.07 -50.69
C GLY A 418 -9.27 47.83 -52.16
N ASP A 419 -10.43 47.21 -52.43
CA ASP A 419 -11.27 47.61 -53.55
C ASP A 419 -12.73 47.24 -53.25
N LEU A 420 -13.47 48.22 -52.73
CA LEU A 420 -14.86 48.11 -52.25
C LEU A 420 -15.88 48.01 -53.40
N LYS A 421 -15.70 47.08 -54.34
CA LYS A 421 -16.65 46.88 -55.46
C LYS A 421 -17.09 45.44 -55.73
N HIS A 422 -16.50 44.43 -55.12
CA HIS A 422 -16.92 43.04 -55.34
C HIS A 422 -17.85 42.56 -54.22
N LYS A 423 -19.15 42.46 -54.56
CA LYS A 423 -20.23 41.88 -53.74
C LYS A 423 -20.38 40.36 -53.94
N GLU A 424 -19.32 39.66 -54.34
CA GLU A 424 -19.38 38.21 -54.47
C GLU A 424 -19.11 37.56 -53.11
N LYS A 425 -20.06 36.72 -52.66
CA LYS A 425 -19.85 35.81 -51.54
C LYS A 425 -18.76 34.83 -51.98
N MET A 426 -17.54 34.95 -51.46
CA MET A 426 -16.53 33.93 -51.75
C MET A 426 -16.96 32.60 -51.12
N PRO A 427 -16.65 31.46 -51.76
CA PRO A 427 -16.98 30.15 -51.20
C PRO A 427 -16.23 29.93 -49.88
N MET A 428 -16.85 29.18 -48.96
CA MET A 428 -16.15 28.65 -47.80
C MET A 428 -14.89 27.92 -48.27
N THR A 429 -13.72 28.41 -47.87
CA THR A 429 -12.45 27.77 -48.21
C THR A 429 -11.93 27.05 -46.98
N PHE A 430 -11.88 25.73 -47.04
CA PHE A 430 -11.17 24.91 -46.08
C PHE A 430 -9.67 24.99 -46.42
N SER A 431 -8.87 25.52 -45.50
CA SER A 431 -7.41 25.48 -45.65
C SER A 431 -6.80 24.84 -44.42
N THR A 432 -6.15 23.69 -44.59
CA THR A 432 -5.21 23.14 -43.61
C THR A 432 -3.97 24.02 -43.61
N ARG A 433 -3.67 24.69 -42.48
CA ARG A 433 -2.45 25.45 -42.31
C ARG A 433 -1.68 24.91 -41.11
N ARG A 434 -0.41 24.61 -41.29
CA ARG A 434 0.53 24.43 -40.17
C ARG A 434 0.93 25.82 -39.70
N THR A 435 0.15 26.41 -38.80
CA THR A 435 0.57 27.66 -38.15
C THR A 435 1.59 27.31 -37.06
N LEU A 436 2.87 27.59 -37.33
CA LEU A 436 3.89 27.74 -36.29
C LEU A 436 3.45 28.90 -35.39
N ASN A 437 2.81 28.58 -34.27
CA ASN A 437 2.55 29.56 -33.23
C ASN A 437 3.64 29.43 -32.16
N PRO A 438 4.73 30.20 -32.25
CA PRO A 438 5.81 30.14 -31.27
C PRO A 438 5.30 30.42 -29.84
N ALA A 439 4.20 31.12 -29.61
CA ALA A 439 3.70 31.35 -28.24
C ALA A 439 3.12 30.09 -27.56
N ASN A 440 2.78 29.04 -28.31
CA ASN A 440 2.20 27.79 -27.80
C ASN A 440 3.13 26.58 -27.89
N THR A 441 4.33 26.74 -28.48
CA THR A 441 5.33 25.68 -28.49
C THR A 441 5.89 25.52 -27.08
N ALA A 442 6.07 24.28 -26.64
CA ALA A 442 6.64 23.93 -25.34
C ALA A 442 8.13 24.33 -25.22
N TRP A 443 8.44 25.64 -25.14
CA TRP A 443 9.81 26.14 -25.04
C TRP A 443 10.60 25.61 -23.84
N PHE A 444 9.91 25.09 -22.82
CA PHE A 444 10.54 24.43 -21.68
C PHE A 444 11.34 23.18 -22.11
N ALA A 445 10.88 22.44 -23.13
CA ALA A 445 11.62 21.34 -23.74
C ALA A 445 12.76 21.87 -24.63
N HIS A 446 12.52 22.96 -25.35
CA HIS A 446 13.48 23.58 -26.28
C HIS A 446 14.72 24.16 -25.59
N ARG A 447 14.64 24.51 -24.30
CA ARG A 447 15.76 24.95 -23.46
C ARG A 447 16.59 23.80 -22.89
N GLY A 448 16.22 22.54 -23.14
CA GLY A 448 16.93 21.35 -22.69
C GLY A 448 16.84 21.07 -21.18
N SER A 449 16.56 22.07 -20.34
CA SER A 449 16.58 21.91 -18.88
C SER A 449 15.57 20.89 -18.35
N TYR A 450 14.36 20.84 -18.92
CA TYR A 450 13.35 19.84 -18.52
C TYR A 450 13.78 18.42 -18.91
N ILE A 451 14.30 18.24 -20.12
CA ILE A 451 14.79 16.94 -20.61
C ILE A 451 15.99 16.50 -19.76
N HIS A 452 16.94 17.40 -19.52
CA HIS A 452 18.09 17.16 -18.67
C HIS A 452 17.68 16.78 -17.24
N GLU A 453 16.67 17.45 -16.67
CA GLU A 453 16.11 17.06 -15.36
C GLU A 453 15.57 15.63 -15.38
N MET A 454 14.86 15.23 -16.45
CA MET A 454 14.34 13.87 -16.58
C MET A 454 15.48 12.84 -16.78
N ASP A 455 16.52 13.16 -17.55
CA ASP A 455 17.69 12.30 -17.74
C ASP A 455 18.42 12.06 -16.42
N VAL A 456 18.64 13.12 -15.62
CA VAL A 456 19.22 13.02 -14.28
C VAL A 456 18.32 12.20 -13.34
N LYS A 457 16.99 12.30 -13.47
CA LYS A 457 16.06 11.43 -12.72
C LYS A 457 16.19 9.97 -13.13
N ILE A 458 16.33 9.67 -14.42
CA ILE A 458 16.57 8.30 -14.91
C ILE A 458 17.88 7.75 -14.35
N GLU A 459 18.95 8.53 -14.35
CA GLU A 459 20.25 8.15 -13.76
C GLU A 459 20.10 7.86 -12.26
N ALA A 460 19.46 8.75 -11.51
CA ALA A 460 19.18 8.53 -10.09
C ALA A 460 18.35 7.26 -9.83
N MET A 461 17.34 7.00 -10.67
CA MET A 461 16.51 5.80 -10.58
C MET A 461 17.27 4.52 -10.97
N THR A 462 18.26 4.62 -11.85
CA THR A 462 19.15 3.51 -12.22
C THR A 462 20.05 3.13 -11.05
N HIS A 463 20.65 4.11 -10.37
CA HIS A 463 21.39 3.84 -9.13
C HIS A 463 20.50 3.29 -8.00
N GLN A 464 19.22 3.64 -7.96
CA GLN A 464 18.27 3.00 -7.04
C GLN A 464 18.09 1.50 -7.34
N VAL A 465 18.10 1.09 -8.62
CA VAL A 465 18.08 -0.34 -8.99
C VAL A 465 19.35 -1.04 -8.49
N GLU A 466 20.53 -0.47 -8.73
CA GLU A 466 21.81 -1.04 -8.26
C GLU A 466 21.85 -1.22 -6.73
N LYS A 467 21.31 -0.22 -6.00
CA LYS A 467 21.14 -0.31 -4.55
C LYS A 467 20.18 -1.44 -4.17
N LEU A 468 19.02 -1.54 -4.82
CA LEU A 468 18.06 -2.62 -4.57
C LEU A 468 18.67 -4.00 -4.83
N GLU A 469 19.46 -4.17 -5.89
CA GLU A 469 20.16 -5.42 -6.19
C GLU A 469 21.20 -5.77 -5.11
N SER A 470 21.95 -4.77 -4.62
CA SER A 470 22.92 -4.95 -3.54
C SER A 470 22.24 -5.32 -2.21
N ASP A 471 21.16 -4.62 -1.85
CA ASP A 471 20.36 -4.91 -0.66
C ASP A 471 19.73 -6.32 -0.76
N LEU A 472 19.26 -6.70 -1.95
CA LEU A 472 18.68 -8.02 -2.22
C LEU A 472 19.70 -9.15 -2.02
N ARG A 473 20.94 -8.99 -2.50
CA ARG A 473 22.02 -9.97 -2.27
C ARG A 473 22.27 -10.19 -0.78
N PHE A 474 22.25 -9.12 0.02
CA PHE A 474 22.38 -9.23 1.47
C PHE A 474 21.20 -10.01 2.08
N VAL A 475 19.96 -9.65 1.73
CA VAL A 475 18.75 -10.29 2.28
C VAL A 475 18.70 -11.78 1.92
N VAL A 476 18.97 -12.14 0.66
CA VAL A 476 19.03 -13.53 0.19
C VAL A 476 20.10 -14.30 0.98
N LYS A 477 21.32 -13.75 1.09
CA LYS A 477 22.41 -14.39 1.83
C LYS A 477 22.07 -14.59 3.31
N LYS A 478 21.47 -13.58 3.95
CA LYS A 478 21.04 -13.62 5.36
C LYS A 478 20.05 -14.75 5.60
N HIS A 479 18.96 -14.80 4.83
CA HIS A 479 17.91 -15.80 5.05
C HIS A 479 18.33 -17.20 4.64
N HIS A 480 19.14 -17.35 3.59
CA HIS A 480 19.72 -18.63 3.21
C HIS A 480 20.55 -19.25 4.36
N PHE A 481 21.52 -18.51 4.92
CA PHE A 481 22.36 -19.04 5.99
C PHE A 481 21.61 -19.20 7.32
N ALA A 482 20.66 -18.32 7.63
CA ALA A 482 19.85 -18.44 8.84
C ALA A 482 18.95 -19.70 8.78
N MET A 483 18.34 -19.95 7.64
CA MET A 483 17.58 -21.18 7.38
C MET A 483 18.47 -22.43 7.42
N GLU A 484 19.66 -22.40 6.81
CA GLU A 484 20.62 -23.53 6.87
C GLU A 484 21.05 -23.83 8.30
N THR A 485 21.30 -22.78 9.09
CA THR A 485 21.61 -22.88 10.52
C THR A 485 20.47 -23.54 11.29
N ALA A 486 19.23 -23.08 11.07
CA ALA A 486 18.04 -23.67 11.70
C ALA A 486 17.87 -25.15 11.31
N ASN A 487 18.08 -25.50 10.04
CA ASN A 487 18.03 -26.88 9.56
C ASN A 487 19.10 -27.76 10.23
N ARG A 488 20.32 -27.26 10.37
CA ARG A 488 21.38 -27.96 11.11
C ARG A 488 21.00 -28.18 12.58
N SER A 489 20.42 -27.18 13.23
CA SER A 489 19.93 -27.29 14.62
C SER A 489 18.82 -28.33 14.75
N ILE A 490 17.85 -28.34 13.84
CA ILE A 490 16.78 -29.36 13.80
C ILE A 490 17.38 -30.77 13.74
N ARG A 491 18.34 -31.01 12.85
CA ARG A 491 19.02 -32.31 12.74
C ARG A 491 19.74 -32.69 14.02
N LEU A 492 20.50 -31.76 14.62
CA LEU A 492 21.21 -31.98 15.88
C LEU A 492 20.25 -32.37 17.02
N TYR A 493 19.14 -31.64 17.16
CA TYR A 493 18.13 -31.93 18.17
C TYR A 493 17.50 -33.30 17.95
N ARG A 494 17.00 -33.59 16.73
CA ARG A 494 16.28 -34.83 16.42
C ARG A 494 17.16 -36.08 16.46
N GLN A 495 18.37 -36.00 15.93
CA GLN A 495 19.23 -37.16 15.71
C GLN A 495 20.15 -37.46 16.90
N THR A 496 20.47 -36.46 17.73
CA THR A 496 21.48 -36.61 18.79
C THR A 496 20.94 -36.20 20.15
N LEU A 497 20.53 -34.93 20.32
CA LEU A 497 20.28 -34.39 21.66
C LEU A 497 18.98 -34.91 22.29
N LEU A 498 17.87 -34.99 21.54
CA LEU A 498 16.59 -35.48 22.05
C LEU A 498 16.63 -36.97 22.43
N PRO A 499 17.21 -37.89 21.61
CA PRO A 499 17.39 -39.28 22.02
C PRO A 499 18.23 -39.42 23.29
N GLN A 500 19.36 -38.71 23.38
CA GLN A 500 20.23 -38.75 24.56
C GLN A 500 19.55 -38.18 25.82
N ALA A 501 18.85 -37.06 25.70
CA ALA A 501 18.13 -36.44 26.82
C ALA A 501 16.97 -37.33 27.30
N ARG A 502 16.28 -38.03 26.37
CA ARG A 502 15.24 -38.99 26.73
C ARG A 502 15.84 -40.17 27.50
N GLN A 503 16.93 -40.76 27.01
CA GLN A 503 17.63 -41.83 27.72
C GLN A 503 18.12 -41.38 29.11
N ALA A 504 18.66 -40.17 29.23
CA ALA A 504 19.09 -39.61 30.49
C ALA A 504 17.93 -39.42 31.48
N LEU A 505 16.76 -38.98 31.01
CA LEU A 505 15.56 -38.87 31.83
C LEU A 505 15.04 -40.24 32.28
N ASP A 506 15.01 -41.22 31.38
CA ASP A 506 14.55 -42.58 31.69
C ASP A 506 15.46 -43.25 32.74
N ALA A 507 16.78 -43.11 32.57
CA ALA A 507 17.76 -43.58 33.55
C ALA A 507 17.63 -42.83 34.89
N SER A 508 17.45 -41.51 34.86
CA SER A 508 17.26 -40.72 36.08
C SER A 508 15.97 -41.08 36.82
N ASN A 509 14.89 -41.35 36.09
CA ASN A 509 13.62 -41.78 36.68
C ASN A 509 13.77 -43.11 37.42
N THR A 510 14.38 -44.12 36.78
CA THR A 510 14.62 -45.43 37.39
C THR A 510 15.57 -45.36 38.59
N ALA A 511 16.68 -44.63 38.47
CA ALA A 511 17.62 -44.42 39.56
C ALA A 511 17.00 -43.67 40.74
N TYR A 512 16.17 -42.65 40.49
CA TYR A 512 15.47 -41.93 41.55
C TYR A 512 14.46 -42.83 42.27
N GLN A 513 13.71 -43.65 41.54
CA GLN A 513 12.78 -44.61 42.13
C GLN A 513 13.51 -45.60 43.03
N ALA A 514 14.66 -46.11 42.59
CA ALA A 514 15.57 -46.97 43.35
C ALA A 514 16.37 -46.24 44.46
N ALA A 515 16.19 -44.92 44.65
CA ALA A 515 16.91 -44.08 45.60
C ALA A 515 18.44 -44.05 45.40
N GLN A 516 18.90 -44.26 44.17
CA GLN A 516 20.32 -44.22 43.79
C GLN A 516 20.81 -42.79 43.44
N ILE A 517 19.90 -41.89 43.05
CA ILE A 517 20.19 -40.47 42.83
C ILE A 517 19.24 -39.59 43.63
N ASP A 518 19.60 -38.31 43.80
CA ASP A 518 18.74 -37.33 44.44
C ASP A 518 17.65 -36.78 43.50
N PHE A 519 16.68 -36.07 44.08
CA PHE A 519 15.56 -35.52 43.32
C PHE A 519 15.99 -34.42 42.34
N LEU A 520 17.03 -33.66 42.69
CA LEU A 520 17.54 -32.57 41.87
C LEU A 520 18.12 -33.10 40.55
N SER A 521 18.89 -34.18 40.60
CA SER A 521 19.42 -34.85 39.40
C SER A 521 18.31 -35.28 38.44
N PHE A 522 17.21 -35.82 38.96
CA PHE A 522 16.03 -36.14 38.13
C PHE A 522 15.42 -34.88 37.50
N LEU A 523 15.25 -33.81 38.28
CA LEU A 523 14.66 -32.56 37.80
C LEU A 523 15.51 -31.91 36.72
N ASP A 524 16.83 -31.98 36.84
CA ASP A 524 17.76 -31.44 35.84
C ASP A 524 17.70 -32.22 34.52
N ALA A 525 17.57 -33.56 34.58
CA ALA A 525 17.36 -34.38 33.39
C ALA A 525 16.02 -34.05 32.70
N GLN A 526 14.95 -33.86 33.48
CA GLN A 526 13.64 -33.47 32.97
C GLN A 526 13.68 -32.09 32.31
N ARG A 527 14.26 -31.07 32.98
CA ARG A 527 14.43 -29.71 32.44
C ARG A 527 15.24 -29.71 31.15
N THR A 528 16.30 -30.51 31.10
CA THR A 528 17.13 -30.67 29.90
C THR A 528 16.30 -31.18 28.73
N LEU A 529 15.50 -32.24 28.92
CA LEU A 529 14.61 -32.75 27.86
C LEU A 529 13.56 -31.72 27.45
N LEU A 530 12.91 -31.05 28.41
CA LEU A 530 11.91 -30.01 28.13
C LEU A 530 12.50 -28.89 27.28
N ASN A 531 13.63 -28.32 27.70
CA ASN A 531 14.30 -27.24 26.99
C ASN A 531 14.68 -27.66 25.57
N LEU A 532 15.24 -28.85 25.39
CA LEU A 532 15.61 -29.36 24.06
C LEU A 532 14.39 -29.56 23.15
N ARG A 533 13.24 -29.98 23.68
CA ARG A 533 11.99 -30.09 22.90
C ARG A 533 11.49 -28.72 22.44
N ILE A 534 11.53 -27.72 23.33
CA ILE A 534 11.13 -26.35 22.97
C ILE A 534 12.09 -25.73 21.95
N GLU A 535 13.39 -25.94 22.10
CA GLU A 535 14.40 -25.42 21.15
C GLU A 535 14.33 -26.11 19.77
N GLU A 536 13.94 -27.39 19.71
CA GLU A 536 13.67 -28.06 18.43
C GLU A 536 12.46 -27.44 17.70
N GLN A 537 11.39 -27.13 18.42
CA GLN A 537 10.22 -26.45 17.86
C GLN A 537 10.52 -25.02 17.45
N ARG A 538 11.36 -24.30 18.22
CA ARG A 538 11.85 -22.97 17.85
C ARG A 538 12.67 -23.03 16.56
N ALA A 539 13.58 -24.00 16.43
CA ALA A 539 14.37 -24.18 15.23
C ALA A 539 13.51 -24.54 14.00
N LEU A 540 12.45 -25.33 14.17
CA LEU A 540 11.47 -25.62 13.10
C LEU A 540 10.75 -24.36 12.62
N ARG A 541 10.27 -23.53 13.56
CA ARG A 541 9.66 -22.25 13.23
C ARG A 541 10.64 -21.35 12.48
N ASP A 542 11.86 -21.19 13.00
CA ASP A 542 12.88 -20.31 12.42
C ASP A 542 13.26 -20.76 11.00
N TYR A 543 13.39 -22.07 10.78
CA TYR A 543 13.60 -22.64 9.44
C TYR A 543 12.50 -22.22 8.46
N ARG A 544 11.22 -22.43 8.84
CA ARG A 544 10.07 -22.12 8.00
C ARG A 544 9.91 -20.61 7.76
N GLN A 545 10.14 -19.79 8.78
CA GLN A 545 10.10 -18.33 8.67
C GLN A 545 11.20 -17.79 7.75
N HIS A 546 12.44 -18.29 7.87
CA HIS A 546 13.52 -17.88 6.98
C HIS A 546 13.35 -18.40 5.56
N LEU A 547 12.75 -19.56 5.35
CA LEU A 547 12.35 -20.02 4.02
C LEU A 547 11.31 -19.08 3.39
N ALA A 548 10.26 -18.70 4.13
CA ALA A 548 9.24 -17.76 3.64
C ALA A 548 9.83 -16.37 3.34
N GLN A 549 10.79 -15.90 4.14
CA GLN A 549 11.51 -14.64 3.91
C GLN A 549 12.48 -14.73 2.73
N LEU A 550 13.10 -15.90 2.51
CA LEU A 550 13.94 -16.15 1.34
C LEU A 550 13.11 -16.13 0.05
N GLU A 551 11.95 -16.79 0.05
CA GLU A 551 11.00 -16.76 -1.06
C GLU A 551 10.48 -15.34 -1.31
N GLN A 552 10.14 -14.60 -0.25
CA GLN A 552 9.79 -13.18 -0.35
C GLN A 552 10.94 -12.38 -0.96
N ALA A 553 12.18 -12.63 -0.55
CA ALA A 553 13.37 -11.96 -1.08
C ALA A 553 13.49 -12.20 -2.59
N VAL A 554 13.50 -13.47 -3.01
CA VAL A 554 13.67 -13.87 -4.41
C VAL A 554 12.48 -13.42 -5.28
N GLY A 555 11.28 -13.35 -4.72
CA GLY A 555 10.06 -12.95 -5.43
C GLY A 555 9.30 -14.11 -6.07
N ILE A 556 9.65 -15.37 -5.74
CA ILE A 556 8.91 -16.58 -6.13
C ILE A 556 8.87 -17.58 -4.97
N ILE A 557 7.87 -18.45 -4.98
CA ILE A 557 7.85 -19.66 -4.13
C ILE A 557 8.78 -20.70 -4.75
N LEU A 558 9.65 -21.31 -3.95
CA LEU A 558 10.61 -22.29 -4.43
C LEU A 558 9.90 -23.64 -4.62
N PRO A 559 10.22 -24.40 -5.69
CA PRO A 559 9.55 -25.66 -5.99
C PRO A 559 9.80 -26.72 -4.88
N LYS A 560 8.74 -27.47 -4.54
CA LYS A 560 8.79 -28.62 -3.62
C LYS A 560 8.94 -29.91 -4.45
N GLN A 561 10.02 -30.70 -4.27
CA GLN A 561 10.16 -32.03 -4.90
C GLN A 561 11.00 -33.00 -4.05
N PRO A 562 10.76 -34.34 -4.13
CA PRO A 562 11.71 -35.34 -3.70
C PRO A 562 12.94 -35.27 -4.61
N LEU A 563 14.14 -35.32 -4.03
CA LEU A 563 15.40 -35.36 -4.77
C LEU A 563 15.50 -36.70 -5.52
N THR A 564 14.96 -36.79 -6.73
CA THR A 564 15.53 -37.68 -7.74
C THR A 564 16.47 -36.87 -8.59
N ARG A 565 17.76 -36.96 -8.29
CA ARG A 565 18.82 -36.83 -9.27
C ARG A 565 19.70 -38.06 -9.14
N GLU A 566 19.88 -38.70 -10.29
CA GLU A 566 20.64 -39.94 -10.57
C GLU A 566 22.02 -40.00 -9.93
#